data_AF-A0A423GV66-F1
#
_entry.id   AF-A0A423GV66-F1
#
_cell.length_a   1.000
_cell.length_b   1.000
_cell.length_c   1.000
_cell.angle_alpha   90.00
_cell.angle_beta   90.00
_cell.angle_gamma   90.00
#
_symmetry.space_group_name_H-M   'P 1'
#
loop_
_entity.id
_entity.type
_entity.pdbx_description
1 polymer ?
#
loop_
_entity_poly.entity_id
_entity_poly.type
_entity_poly.pdbx_seq_one_letter_code
_entity_poly.pdbx_strand_id
1 'polypeptide(L)'
;MRDTKKSKSKDVTDDTKVRYAIDFIEELSWLLDSKKNLKLSEVPTILRTKLLSPEPKSGSADNYISPNPNIHYLIGVLPRLFQDIKLFSRNEDIAEFANEVLGIDISRVEKRSKYELIGLIVCEANDLDDAKLENLVLALSSITGSSEKLSFMINEKSSIGFSWNETIIKLGLQND
;
A
#
# COMPACT_ATOMS: atom_id res chain seq x y z
N MET A 1 -54.39 20.89 -32.43
CA MET A 1 -54.47 20.04 -31.22
C MET A 1 -53.58 18.83 -31.41
N ARG A 2 -52.82 18.47 -30.37
CA ARG A 2 -51.80 17.40 -30.37
C ARG A 2 -52.49 16.05 -30.19
N ASP A 3 -52.14 15.07 -31.00
CA ASP A 3 -52.37 13.65 -30.65
C ASP A 3 -51.02 12.96 -30.46
N THR A 4 -50.60 12.95 -29.19
CA THR A 4 -49.45 12.21 -28.69
C THR A 4 -49.74 10.71 -28.74
N LYS A 5 -49.07 10.00 -29.64
CA LYS A 5 -49.05 8.54 -29.71
C LYS A 5 -48.31 7.99 -28.49
N LYS A 6 -49.04 7.64 -27.43
CA LYS A 6 -48.50 6.94 -26.24
C LYS A 6 -47.89 5.61 -26.66
N SER A 7 -46.57 5.46 -26.48
CA SER A 7 -45.87 4.17 -26.51
C SER A 7 -46.47 3.28 -25.43
N LYS A 8 -47.17 2.20 -25.83
CA LYS A 8 -47.64 1.16 -24.89
C LYS A 8 -46.42 0.33 -24.50
N SER A 9 -46.04 0.40 -23.23
CA SER A 9 -45.13 -0.57 -22.60
C SER A 9 -45.66 -1.98 -22.89
N LYS A 10 -44.85 -2.80 -23.55
CA LYS A 10 -45.21 -4.18 -23.89
C LYS A 10 -45.06 -5.00 -22.62
N ASP A 11 -46.20 -5.36 -22.01
CA ASP A 11 -46.21 -6.10 -20.75
C ASP A 11 -45.54 -7.46 -20.95
N VAL A 12 -44.60 -7.80 -20.06
CA VAL A 12 -43.78 -9.01 -20.18
C VAL A 12 -44.67 -10.21 -19.86
N THR A 13 -44.98 -11.02 -20.89
CA THR A 13 -45.76 -12.26 -20.73
C THR A 13 -45.08 -13.23 -19.76
N ASP A 14 -45.85 -14.05 -19.06
CA ASP A 14 -45.31 -14.99 -18.07
C ASP A 14 -44.29 -15.97 -18.68
N ASP A 15 -44.47 -16.36 -19.95
CA ASP A 15 -43.49 -17.14 -20.72
C ASP A 15 -42.13 -16.43 -20.88
N THR A 16 -42.15 -15.11 -21.04
CA THR A 16 -40.91 -14.32 -21.12
C THR A 16 -40.22 -14.24 -19.75
N LYS A 17 -40.98 -14.20 -18.65
CA LYS A 17 -40.42 -14.24 -17.29
C LYS A 17 -39.79 -15.61 -16.99
N VAL A 18 -40.45 -16.70 -17.42
CA VAL A 18 -39.92 -18.06 -17.29
C VAL A 18 -38.61 -18.19 -18.05
N ARG A 19 -38.53 -17.64 -19.27
CA ARG A 19 -37.30 -17.66 -20.06
C ARG A 19 -36.16 -16.89 -19.37
N TYR A 20 -36.43 -15.70 -18.85
CA TYR A 20 -35.42 -14.95 -18.08
C TYR A 20 -34.97 -15.70 -16.82
N ALA A 21 -35.86 -16.43 -16.15
CA ALA A 21 -35.50 -17.23 -14.99
C ALA A 21 -34.59 -18.41 -15.37
N ILE A 22 -34.84 -19.05 -16.52
CA ILE A 22 -33.99 -20.12 -17.06
C ILE A 22 -32.61 -19.57 -17.41
N ASP A 23 -32.55 -18.48 -18.20
CA ASP A 23 -31.30 -17.85 -18.62
C ASP A 23 -30.45 -17.45 -17.39
N PHE A 24 -31.08 -16.87 -16.37
CA PHE A 24 -30.43 -16.50 -15.11
C PHE A 24 -29.86 -17.70 -14.35
N ILE A 25 -30.62 -18.81 -14.27
CA ILE A 25 -30.16 -20.02 -13.58
C ILE A 25 -28.99 -20.65 -14.34
N GLU A 26 -29.01 -20.64 -15.68
CA GLU A 26 -27.90 -21.11 -16.50
C GLU A 26 -26.63 -20.26 -16.32
N GLU A 27 -26.77 -18.94 -16.35
CA GLU A 27 -25.66 -18.01 -16.09
C GLU A 27 -25.08 -18.21 -14.69
N LEU A 28 -25.94 -18.37 -13.69
CA LEU A 28 -25.52 -18.63 -12.32
C LEU A 28 -24.80 -19.98 -12.23
N SER A 29 -25.32 -21.02 -12.86
CA SER A 29 -24.67 -22.34 -12.89
C SER A 29 -23.29 -22.25 -13.55
N TRP A 30 -23.15 -21.52 -14.66
CA TRP A 30 -21.87 -21.32 -15.33
C TRP A 30 -20.87 -20.53 -14.47
N LEU A 31 -21.34 -19.49 -13.77
CA LEU A 31 -20.52 -18.70 -12.86
C LEU A 31 -19.98 -19.57 -11.70
N LEU A 32 -20.83 -20.40 -11.11
CA LEU A 32 -20.43 -21.34 -10.05
C LEU A 32 -19.42 -22.37 -10.58
N ASP A 33 -19.66 -22.93 -11.77
CA ASP A 33 -18.77 -23.91 -12.40
C ASP A 33 -17.45 -23.30 -12.89
N SER A 34 -17.41 -22.00 -13.21
CA SER A 34 -16.17 -21.32 -13.62
C SER A 34 -15.15 -21.20 -12.48
N LYS A 35 -15.60 -21.34 -11.23
CA LYS A 35 -14.79 -21.21 -10.01
C LYS A 35 -14.52 -22.56 -9.34
N LYS A 36 -14.23 -23.62 -10.12
CA LYS A 36 -14.01 -25.02 -9.62
C LYS A 36 -13.01 -25.16 -8.48
N ASN A 37 -12.07 -24.23 -8.35
CA ASN A 37 -11.03 -24.25 -7.31
C ASN A 37 -11.44 -23.54 -6.01
N LEU A 38 -12.63 -22.92 -5.95
CA LEU A 38 -13.12 -22.22 -4.78
C LEU A 38 -14.40 -22.87 -4.28
N LYS A 39 -14.35 -23.50 -3.11
CA LYS A 39 -15.56 -23.98 -2.43
C LYS A 39 -16.33 -22.79 -1.87
N LEU A 40 -17.41 -22.40 -2.55
CA LEU A 40 -18.22 -21.24 -2.16
C LEU A 40 -18.82 -21.37 -0.75
N SER A 41 -18.96 -22.59 -0.23
CA SER A 41 -19.33 -22.85 1.16
C SER A 41 -18.29 -22.35 2.18
N GLU A 42 -17.02 -22.25 1.79
CA GLU A 42 -15.91 -21.82 2.66
C GLU A 42 -15.72 -20.29 2.61
N VAL A 43 -16.20 -19.63 1.56
CA VAL A 43 -16.03 -18.18 1.33
C VAL A 43 -16.63 -17.32 2.45
N PRO A 44 -17.87 -17.54 2.96
CA PRO A 44 -18.40 -16.75 4.07
C PRO A 44 -17.55 -16.84 5.33
N THR A 45 -17.00 -18.03 5.61
CA THR A 45 -16.14 -18.26 6.77
C THR A 45 -14.81 -17.54 6.58
N ILE A 46 -14.16 -17.66 5.42
CA ILE A 46 -12.90 -16.96 5.11
C ILE A 46 -13.07 -15.44 5.21
N LEU A 47 -14.16 -14.89 4.66
CA LEU A 47 -14.45 -13.46 4.71
C LEU A 47 -14.75 -13.00 6.14
N ARG A 48 -15.52 -13.75 6.92
CA ARG A 48 -15.77 -13.45 8.33
C ARG A 48 -14.51 -13.55 9.16
N THR A 49 -13.67 -14.56 8.95
CA THR A 49 -12.39 -14.69 9.65
C THR A 49 -11.48 -13.53 9.30
N LYS A 50 -11.35 -13.10 8.03
CA LYS A 50 -10.58 -11.90 7.70
C LYS A 50 -11.17 -10.60 8.24
N LEU A 51 -12.50 -10.49 8.33
CA LEU A 51 -13.18 -9.33 8.92
C LEU A 51 -13.05 -9.29 10.45
N LEU A 52 -12.96 -10.45 11.10
CA LEU A 52 -12.93 -10.63 12.56
C LEU A 52 -11.54 -10.93 13.13
N SER A 53 -10.54 -11.19 12.29
CA SER A 53 -9.13 -11.34 12.65
C SER A 53 -8.39 -10.04 12.34
N PRO A 54 -8.42 -9.04 13.22
CA PRO A 54 -7.37 -8.05 13.24
C PRO A 54 -6.06 -8.77 13.56
N GLU A 55 -5.01 -8.43 12.83
CA GLU A 55 -3.61 -8.68 13.19
C GLU A 55 -3.40 -8.50 14.71
N PRO A 56 -2.47 -9.24 15.36
CA PRO A 56 -2.38 -9.36 16.81
C PRO A 56 -2.39 -8.00 17.51
N LYS A 57 -3.50 -7.74 18.21
CA LYS A 57 -3.81 -6.49 18.88
C LYS A 57 -2.82 -6.17 19.99
N SER A 58 -2.14 -5.03 19.85
CA SER A 58 -1.30 -4.44 20.89
C SER A 58 -1.83 -3.05 21.24
N GLY A 59 -2.43 -2.92 22.43
CA GLY A 59 -2.59 -1.64 23.15
C GLY A 59 -3.66 -0.66 22.65
N SER A 60 -3.93 0.35 23.48
CA SER A 60 -5.03 1.34 23.46
C SER A 60 -5.16 2.26 22.21
N ALA A 61 -4.53 1.91 21.09
CA ALA A 61 -4.56 2.65 19.82
C ALA A 61 -5.65 2.16 18.83
N ASP A 62 -6.44 1.14 19.20
CA ASP A 62 -7.45 0.49 18.34
C ASP A 62 -8.52 1.43 17.72
N ASN A 63 -8.66 2.67 18.20
CA ASN A 63 -9.56 3.68 17.65
C ASN A 63 -8.83 4.84 16.95
N TYR A 64 -7.50 4.86 16.95
CA TYR A 64 -6.72 5.89 16.28
C TYR A 64 -6.50 5.49 14.82
N ILE A 65 -7.35 6.00 13.95
CA ILE A 65 -7.13 5.97 12.50
C ILE A 65 -6.35 7.25 12.18
N SER A 66 -5.07 7.10 11.83
CA SER A 66 -4.29 8.26 11.38
C SER A 66 -4.99 8.90 10.18
N PRO A 67 -5.20 10.22 10.17
CA PRO A 67 -5.74 10.92 9.00
C PRO A 67 -4.81 10.76 7.78
N ASN A 68 -3.53 10.44 8.02
CA ASN A 68 -2.55 10.13 6.99
C ASN A 68 -1.76 8.87 7.39
N PRO A 69 -2.16 7.68 6.92
CA PRO A 69 -1.55 6.41 7.33
C PRO A 69 -0.12 6.25 6.82
N ASN A 70 0.23 6.78 5.64
CA ASN A 70 1.56 6.64 5.06
C ASN A 70 2.59 7.47 5.83
N ILE A 71 2.26 8.72 6.16
CA ILE A 71 3.12 9.57 6.99
C ILE A 71 3.34 8.94 8.36
N HIS A 72 2.27 8.45 9.00
CA HIS A 72 2.38 7.83 10.32
C HIS A 72 3.26 6.56 10.30
N TYR A 73 3.14 5.77 9.22
CA TYR A 73 4.03 4.63 9.01
C TYR A 73 5.50 5.07 8.87
N LEU A 74 5.78 6.09 8.06
CA LEU A 74 7.14 6.62 7.86
C LEU A 74 7.74 7.16 9.17
N ILE A 75 6.96 7.89 9.97
CA ILE A 75 7.38 8.37 11.29
C ILE A 75 7.80 7.20 12.20
N GLY A 76 7.09 6.07 12.12
CA GLY A 76 7.43 4.87 12.88
C GLY A 76 8.68 4.13 12.36
N VAL A 77 8.95 4.20 11.07
CA VAL A 77 9.98 3.38 10.40
C VAL A 77 11.30 4.12 10.17
N LEU A 78 11.26 5.39 9.74
CA LEU A 78 12.44 6.18 9.41
C LEU A 78 13.46 6.26 10.56
N PRO A 79 13.08 6.48 11.83
CA PRO A 79 14.06 6.51 12.93
C PRO A 79 14.82 5.21 13.09
N ARG A 80 14.14 4.07 12.91
CA ARG A 80 14.76 2.75 13.00
C ARG A 80 15.65 2.48 11.79
N LEU A 81 15.17 2.83 10.59
CA LEU A 81 15.90 2.66 9.35
C LEU A 81 17.22 3.45 9.36
N PHE A 82 17.17 4.74 9.70
CA PHE A 82 18.36 5.58 9.74
C PHE A 82 19.35 5.19 10.83
N GLN A 83 18.91 4.49 11.89
CA GLN A 83 19.81 3.98 12.91
C GLN A 83 20.64 2.77 12.45
N ASP A 84 20.26 2.09 11.37
CA ASP A 84 21.05 0.98 10.84
C ASP A 84 22.38 1.49 10.26
N ILE A 85 23.48 1.19 10.96
CA ILE A 85 24.83 1.66 10.61
C ILE A 85 25.33 1.03 9.29
N LYS A 86 24.80 -0.14 8.91
CA LYS A 86 25.18 -0.80 7.65
C LYS A 86 24.58 -0.06 6.45
N LEU A 87 23.38 0.49 6.61
CA LEU A 87 22.71 1.28 5.58
C LEU A 87 23.11 2.76 5.63
N PHE A 88 23.23 3.33 6.82
CA PHE A 88 23.50 4.75 7.06
C PHE A 88 24.69 4.90 8.00
N SER A 89 25.89 4.70 7.43
CA SER A 89 27.16 4.75 8.16
C SER A 89 27.58 6.20 8.41
N ARG A 90 27.16 7.11 7.54
CA ARG A 90 27.46 8.54 7.62
C ARG A 90 26.20 9.40 7.65
N ASN A 91 26.33 10.60 8.20
CA ASN A 91 25.25 11.58 8.22
C ASN A 91 24.89 12.05 6.81
N GLU A 92 25.86 12.11 5.91
CA GLU A 92 25.64 12.45 4.50
C GLU A 92 24.72 11.44 3.80
N ASP A 93 24.83 10.15 4.12
CA ASP A 93 23.95 9.12 3.56
C ASP A 93 22.47 9.38 3.93
N ILE A 94 22.23 9.85 5.16
CA ILE A 94 20.89 10.17 5.66
C ILE A 94 20.34 11.41 4.94
N ALA A 95 21.19 12.42 4.74
CA ALA A 95 20.81 13.64 4.04
C ALA A 95 20.55 13.41 2.55
N GLU A 96 21.35 12.58 1.90
CA GLU A 96 21.16 12.16 0.51
C GLU A 96 19.84 11.41 0.35
N PHE A 97 19.54 10.44 1.22
CA PHE A 97 18.24 9.76 1.22
C PHE A 97 17.09 10.76 1.42
N ALA A 98 17.19 11.65 2.40
CA ALA A 98 16.14 12.64 2.67
C ALA A 98 15.89 13.54 1.45
N ASN A 99 16.94 13.93 0.74
CA ASN A 99 16.83 14.75 -0.45
C ASN A 99 16.23 13.96 -1.63
N GLU A 100 16.83 12.81 -1.98
CA GLU A 100 16.46 12.04 -3.17
C GLU A 100 15.07 11.38 -3.06
N VAL A 101 14.73 10.92 -1.85
CA VAL A 101 13.55 10.07 -1.62
C VAL A 101 12.38 10.87 -1.05
N LEU A 102 12.66 11.80 -0.13
CA LEU A 102 11.63 12.58 0.56
C LEU A 102 11.52 14.01 0.04
N GLY A 103 12.46 14.48 -0.78
CA GLY A 103 12.51 15.86 -1.24
C GLY A 103 12.84 16.86 -0.13
N ILE A 104 13.41 16.40 0.99
CA ILE A 104 13.76 17.23 2.15
C ILE A 104 15.22 17.66 2.02
N ASP A 105 15.46 18.95 1.86
CA ASP A 105 16.81 19.51 1.83
C ASP A 105 17.35 19.76 3.24
N ILE A 106 18.52 19.20 3.54
CA ILE A 106 19.16 19.32 4.86
C ILE A 106 20.43 20.14 4.75
N SER A 107 20.39 21.34 5.32
CA SER A 107 21.56 22.20 5.41
C SER A 107 22.47 21.85 6.60
N ARG A 108 23.79 22.02 6.39
CA ARG A 108 24.85 21.92 7.42
C ARG A 108 24.92 20.54 8.08
N VAL A 109 24.82 19.47 7.29
CA VAL A 109 24.83 18.07 7.73
C VAL A 109 26.04 17.76 8.62
N GLU A 110 27.19 18.34 8.31
CA GLU A 110 28.46 18.15 9.02
C GLU A 110 28.48 18.71 10.45
N LYS A 111 27.52 19.60 10.78
CA LYS A 111 27.41 20.22 12.12
C LYS A 111 26.31 19.61 12.98
N ARG A 112 25.54 18.67 12.43
CA ARG A 112 24.37 18.09 13.10
C ARG A 112 24.68 16.70 13.60
N SER A 113 24.08 16.33 14.73
CA SER A 113 24.14 14.95 15.20
C SER A 113 23.23 14.04 14.39
N LYS A 114 23.51 12.73 14.36
CA LYS A 114 22.64 11.74 13.69
C LYS A 114 21.20 11.81 14.19
N TYR A 115 21.00 11.93 15.50
CA TYR A 115 19.66 12.04 16.10
C TYR A 115 18.96 13.35 15.73
N GLU A 116 19.70 14.45 15.61
CA GLU A 116 19.14 15.73 15.15
C GLU A 116 18.66 15.65 13.70
N LEU A 117 19.43 14.99 12.82
CA LEU A 117 19.03 14.75 11.43
C LEU A 117 17.76 13.92 11.35
N ILE A 118 17.71 12.80 12.09
CA ILE A 118 16.53 11.94 12.15
C ILE A 118 15.32 12.73 12.66
N GLY A 119 15.48 13.50 13.74
CA GLY A 119 14.41 14.31 14.30
C GLY A 119 13.89 15.35 13.30
N LEU A 120 14.79 16.04 12.60
CA LEU A 120 14.43 17.00 11.56
C LEU A 120 13.63 16.33 10.45
N ILE A 121 14.11 15.21 9.91
CA ILE A 121 13.43 14.50 8.82
C ILE A 121 12.04 14.02 9.25
N VAL A 122 11.91 13.48 10.47
CA VAL A 122 10.62 13.00 10.98
C VAL A 122 9.60 14.14 11.11
N CYS A 123 10.05 15.31 11.59
CA CYS A 123 9.19 16.48 11.69
C CYS A 123 8.77 16.99 10.31
N GLU A 124 9.71 17.12 9.38
CA GLU A 124 9.42 17.58 8.00
C GLU A 124 8.56 16.57 7.23
N ALA A 125 8.73 15.27 7.48
CA ALA A 125 7.93 14.21 6.85
C ALA A 125 6.44 14.30 7.19
N ASN A 126 6.08 14.93 8.32
CA ASN A 126 4.70 15.15 8.71
C ASN A 126 3.96 16.14 7.80
N ASP A 127 4.69 17.00 7.11
CA ASP A 127 4.15 18.05 6.25
C ASP A 127 4.17 17.67 4.75
N LEU A 128 4.58 16.43 4.44
CA LEU A 128 4.62 15.91 3.07
C LEU A 128 3.22 15.56 2.53
N ASP A 129 3.11 15.52 1.21
CA ASP A 129 1.87 15.16 0.51
C ASP A 129 1.67 13.62 0.50
N ASP A 130 0.58 13.15 1.09
CA ASP A 130 0.26 11.72 1.26
C ASP A 130 0.31 10.95 -0.07
N ALA A 131 -0.26 11.55 -1.13
CA ALA A 131 -0.39 10.92 -2.43
C ALA A 131 0.96 10.64 -3.10
N LYS A 132 2.01 11.38 -2.72
CA LYS A 132 3.37 11.18 -3.25
C LYS A 132 4.14 10.10 -2.49
N LEU A 133 3.70 9.78 -1.26
CA LEU A 133 4.39 8.87 -0.36
C LEU A 133 3.89 7.44 -0.41
N GLU A 134 2.75 7.16 -1.05
CA GLU A 134 2.17 5.82 -1.15
C GLU A 134 3.17 4.80 -1.73
N ASN A 135 3.78 5.11 -2.87
CA ASN A 135 4.78 4.24 -3.52
C ASN A 135 6.01 4.02 -2.64
N LEU A 136 6.43 5.05 -1.90
CA LEU A 136 7.56 4.98 -0.99
C LEU A 136 7.24 4.06 0.20
N VAL A 137 6.06 4.21 0.79
CA VAL A 137 5.61 3.38 1.91
C VAL A 137 5.46 1.93 1.51
N LEU A 138 4.89 1.65 0.33
CA LEU A 138 4.81 0.30 -0.22
C LEU A 138 6.20 -0.31 -0.40
N ALA A 139 7.14 0.43 -0.99
CA ALA A 139 8.51 -0.05 -1.17
C ALA A 139 9.22 -0.28 0.18
N LEU A 140 9.18 0.68 1.10
CA LEU A 140 9.84 0.59 2.41
C LEU A 140 9.22 -0.47 3.32
N SER A 141 7.90 -0.67 3.26
CA SER A 141 7.24 -1.76 4.01
C SER A 141 7.64 -3.14 3.51
N SER A 142 7.85 -3.28 2.21
CA SER A 142 8.36 -4.52 1.63
C SER A 142 9.82 -4.80 2.05
N ILE A 143 10.64 -3.76 2.23
CA ILE A 143 12.07 -3.87 2.56
C ILE A 143 12.26 -4.10 4.06
N THR A 144 11.60 -3.30 4.91
CA THR A 144 11.80 -3.33 6.36
C THR A 144 11.20 -4.57 7.03
N GLY A 145 10.29 -5.26 6.34
CA GLY A 145 9.76 -6.57 6.74
C GLY A 145 10.64 -7.78 6.35
N SER A 146 11.69 -7.60 5.55
CA SER A 146 12.52 -8.70 5.04
C SER A 146 14.02 -8.46 5.23
N SER A 147 14.65 -9.29 6.08
CA SER A 147 16.10 -9.30 6.31
C SER A 147 16.91 -9.51 5.02
N GLU A 148 16.36 -10.26 4.05
CA GLU A 148 17.01 -10.53 2.77
C GLU A 148 17.04 -9.28 1.89
N LYS A 149 15.91 -8.55 1.79
CA LYS A 149 15.84 -7.29 1.02
C LYS A 149 16.69 -6.19 1.63
N LEU A 150 16.76 -6.13 2.96
CA LEU A 150 17.67 -5.23 3.66
C LEU A 150 19.14 -5.55 3.35
N SER A 151 19.48 -6.83 3.25
CA SER A 151 20.83 -7.27 2.87
C SER A 151 21.15 -6.95 1.41
N PHE A 152 20.16 -7.08 0.51
CA PHE A 152 20.29 -6.64 -0.88
C PHE A 152 20.55 -5.13 -1.00
N MET A 153 19.83 -4.30 -0.24
CA MET A 153 20.07 -2.85 -0.19
C MET A 153 21.51 -2.52 0.24
N ILE A 154 22.03 -3.22 1.26
CA ILE A 154 23.40 -3.04 1.73
C ILE A 154 24.42 -3.39 0.63
N ASN A 155 24.16 -4.46 -0.14
CA ASN A 155 25.02 -4.86 -1.25
C ASN A 155 24.96 -3.85 -2.41
N GLU A 156 23.77 -3.40 -2.82
CA GLU A 156 23.62 -2.42 -3.90
C GLU A 156 24.25 -1.08 -3.54
N LYS A 157 24.19 -0.65 -2.27
CA LYS A 157 24.86 0.56 -1.81
C LYS A 157 26.38 0.53 -2.05
N SER A 158 26.98 -0.67 -2.05
CA SER A 158 28.42 -0.83 -2.32
C SER A 158 28.78 -0.75 -3.81
N SER A 159 27.78 -0.69 -4.70
CA SER A 159 27.97 -0.60 -6.16
C SER A 159 28.24 0.83 -6.62
N ILE A 160 28.93 0.96 -7.76
CA ILE A 160 29.20 2.25 -8.38
C ILE A 160 27.92 2.75 -9.07
N GLY A 161 27.46 3.96 -8.74
CA GLY A 161 26.26 4.56 -9.33
C GLY A 161 24.97 4.27 -8.57
N PHE A 162 25.06 3.95 -7.28
CA PHE A 162 23.91 3.77 -6.41
C PHE A 162 23.02 5.03 -6.34
N SER A 163 21.71 4.84 -6.43
CA SER A 163 20.69 5.85 -6.13
C SER A 163 19.65 5.26 -5.19
N TRP A 164 19.27 6.00 -4.16
CA TRP A 164 18.28 5.54 -3.19
C TRP A 164 16.92 5.34 -3.84
N ASN A 165 16.47 6.33 -4.60
CA ASN A 165 15.16 6.32 -5.23
C ASN A 165 15.01 5.13 -6.20
N GLU A 166 16.00 4.92 -7.08
CA GLU A 166 15.96 3.82 -8.04
C GLU A 166 15.98 2.44 -7.37
N THR A 167 16.81 2.26 -6.33
CA THR A 167 16.94 0.98 -5.62
C THR A 167 15.67 0.63 -4.85
N ILE A 168 15.06 1.61 -4.17
CA ILE A 168 13.80 1.44 -3.45
C ILE A 168 12.67 1.06 -4.41
N ILE A 169 12.57 1.74 -5.56
CA ILE A 169 11.58 1.43 -6.60
C ILE A 169 11.78 0.00 -7.13
N LYS A 170 13.02 -0.40 -7.45
CA LYS A 170 13.34 -1.77 -7.91
C LYS A 170 12.86 -2.85 -6.95
N LEU A 171 13.07 -2.64 -5.65
CA LEU A 171 12.67 -3.58 -4.60
C LEU A 171 11.15 -3.60 -4.36
N GLY A 172 10.49 -2.46 -4.57
CA GLY A 172 9.04 -2.37 -4.57
C GLY A 172 8.40 -3.16 -5.72
N LEU A 173 8.97 -3.06 -6.92
CA LEU A 173 8.46 -3.70 -8.16
C LEU A 173 8.72 -5.22 -8.25
N GLN A 174 9.67 -5.78 -7.50
CA GLN A 174 9.92 -7.23 -7.46
C GLN A 174 8.82 -8.05 -6.74
N ASN A 175 7.68 -7.43 -6.40
CA ASN A 175 6.57 -8.08 -5.69
C ASN A 175 5.33 -8.34 -6.58
N ASP A 176 5.45 -8.19 -7.90
CA ASP A 176 4.45 -8.61 -8.91
C ASP A 176 4.79 -9.97 -9.56
#